data_AF-H5UN18-F1
#
_entry.id   AF-H5UN18-F1
#
_cell.length_a   1.000
_cell.length_b   1.000
_cell.length_c   1.000
_cell.angle_alpha   90.00
_cell.angle_beta   90.00
_cell.angle_gamma   90.00
#
_symmetry.space_group_name_H-M   'P 1'
#
loop_
_entity.id
_entity.type
_entity.pdbx_description
1 polymer ?
#
loop_
_entity_poly.entity_id
_entity_poly.type
_entity_poly.pdbx_seq_one_letter_code
_entity_poly.pdbx_strand_id
1 'polypeptide(L)'
;MQGALMSRSIRSAQIAAVAAAAVAVPLGAAPASAATTAPARTPRACVTSGCTIVSRADVDGDGRADTTSLTRRDKGRAHTLRVVTAKGAVASTTFSTTWLPSGLSPFYGATALDGARGSELVVLTQAGAHTLYHAVYTWRGGRLVAEKDPSGARDWVTDGAVSFAQGYTLRTVKGTKQLTSVAYSRDSFGRNATFSGRRIVARWQHGRWTPITDRAMIVKESPSVWTGAGWNAPGLTRFL
;
A
#
# COMPACT_ATOMS: atom_id res chain seq x y z
N MET A 1 32.67 33.70 -36.28
CA MET A 1 31.94 33.06 -37.40
C MET A 1 30.56 32.67 -36.89
N GLN A 2 29.54 33.20 -37.55
CA GLN A 2 28.11 33.04 -37.26
C GLN A 2 27.57 31.67 -37.68
N GLY A 3 26.46 31.26 -37.06
CA GLY A 3 25.50 30.31 -37.65
C GLY A 3 25.03 29.23 -36.67
N ALA A 4 23.76 28.84 -36.55
CA ALA A 4 22.46 29.39 -36.95
C ALA A 4 21.43 28.47 -36.26
N LEU A 5 20.35 29.05 -35.72
CA LEU A 5 19.19 28.32 -35.19
C LEU A 5 18.45 27.59 -36.32
N MET A 6 17.97 26.37 -36.07
CA MET A 6 16.86 25.79 -36.83
C MET A 6 15.79 25.22 -35.89
N SER A 7 14.74 26.02 -35.73
CA SER A 7 13.44 25.63 -35.21
C SER A 7 12.67 24.87 -36.29
N ARG A 8 12.08 23.72 -35.96
CA ARG A 8 11.14 23.00 -36.85
C ARG A 8 9.75 22.95 -36.21
N SER A 9 8.87 23.74 -36.82
CA SER A 9 7.43 23.79 -36.60
C SER A 9 6.75 22.56 -37.20
N ILE A 10 5.89 21.86 -36.45
CA ILE A 10 5.06 20.76 -36.96
C ILE A 10 3.66 21.30 -37.22
N ARG A 11 3.25 21.22 -38.49
CA ARG A 11 1.98 21.68 -39.04
C ARG A 11 0.84 20.73 -38.63
N SER A 12 -0.25 21.32 -38.14
CA SER A 12 -1.54 20.67 -37.94
C SER A 12 -2.21 20.40 -39.28
N ALA A 13 -2.63 19.16 -39.55
CA ALA A 13 -3.48 18.81 -40.69
C ALA A 13 -4.94 18.74 -40.23
N GLN A 14 -5.77 19.61 -40.79
CA GLN A 14 -7.23 19.56 -40.65
C GLN A 14 -7.80 18.53 -41.63
N ILE A 15 -8.60 17.59 -41.13
CA ILE A 15 -9.35 16.64 -41.94
C ILE A 15 -10.79 17.15 -42.06
N ALA A 16 -11.22 17.37 -43.30
CA ALA A 16 -12.58 17.79 -43.66
C ALA A 16 -13.58 16.64 -43.47
N ALA A 17 -14.71 16.93 -42.82
CA ALA A 17 -15.83 16.01 -42.66
C ALA A 17 -16.84 16.19 -43.81
N VAL A 18 -17.20 15.09 -44.48
CA VAL A 18 -18.30 15.02 -45.44
C VAL A 18 -19.59 14.70 -44.68
N ALA A 19 -20.56 15.62 -44.73
CA ALA A 19 -21.89 15.43 -44.14
C ALA A 19 -22.83 14.79 -45.17
N ALA A 20 -23.25 13.54 -44.93
CA ALA A 20 -24.34 12.90 -45.66
C ALA A 20 -25.64 13.05 -44.84
N ALA A 21 -26.61 13.79 -45.39
CA ALA A 21 -27.93 13.95 -44.79
C ALA A 21 -28.83 12.78 -45.21
N ALA A 22 -29.18 11.92 -44.26
CA ALA A 22 -30.17 10.87 -44.43
C ALA A 22 -31.52 11.33 -43.86
N VAL A 23 -32.57 11.27 -44.70
CA VAL A 23 -33.96 11.53 -44.31
C VAL A 23 -34.50 10.28 -43.60
N ALA A 24 -34.82 10.39 -42.31
CA ALA A 24 -35.39 9.32 -41.51
C ALA A 24 -36.92 9.45 -41.40
N VAL A 25 -37.63 8.37 -41.72
CA VAL A 25 -39.09 8.23 -41.57
C VAL A 25 -39.41 7.96 -40.08
N PRO A 26 -40.43 8.62 -39.48
CA PRO A 26 -40.78 8.39 -38.09
C PRO A 26 -41.58 7.09 -37.96
N LEU A 27 -40.92 6.01 -37.52
CA LEU A 27 -41.60 4.84 -36.98
C LEU A 27 -42.07 5.16 -35.55
N GLY A 28 -43.37 5.07 -35.31
CA GLY A 28 -43.98 5.30 -34.00
C GLY A 28 -43.41 4.37 -32.94
N ALA A 29 -42.65 4.93 -31.99
CA ALA A 29 -42.12 4.21 -30.86
C ALA A 29 -43.23 3.96 -29.83
N ALA A 30 -43.55 2.69 -29.61
CA ALA A 30 -44.33 2.29 -28.44
C ALA A 30 -43.59 2.70 -27.16
N PRO A 31 -44.28 3.21 -26.12
CA PRO A 31 -43.63 3.57 -24.86
C PRO A 31 -43.05 2.30 -24.24
N ALA A 32 -41.73 2.20 -24.24
CA ALA A 32 -41.03 1.16 -23.50
C ALA A 32 -41.28 1.42 -22.01
N SER A 33 -42.11 0.58 -21.39
CA SER A 33 -42.27 0.55 -19.93
C SER A 33 -40.89 0.39 -19.31
N ALA A 34 -40.40 1.45 -18.66
CA ALA A 34 -39.13 1.43 -17.97
C ALA A 34 -39.19 0.36 -16.88
N ALA A 35 -38.44 -0.73 -17.08
CA ALA A 35 -38.31 -1.76 -16.07
C ALA A 35 -37.67 -1.11 -14.83
N THR A 36 -38.40 -1.09 -13.73
CA THR A 36 -37.89 -0.62 -12.44
C THR A 36 -36.70 -1.49 -12.06
N THR A 37 -35.49 -0.95 -12.18
CA THR A 37 -34.27 -1.66 -11.83
C THR A 37 -34.32 -2.01 -10.35
N ALA A 38 -34.33 -3.31 -10.04
CA ALA A 38 -34.26 -3.77 -8.66
C ALA A 38 -33.00 -3.16 -7.99
N PRO A 39 -33.10 -2.67 -6.74
CA PRO A 39 -31.97 -2.04 -6.08
C PRO A 39 -30.81 -3.03 -6.00
N ALA A 40 -29.63 -2.60 -6.48
CA ALA A 40 -28.42 -3.41 -6.42
C ALA A 40 -28.12 -3.76 -4.96
N ARG A 41 -27.96 -5.06 -4.66
CA ARG A 41 -27.62 -5.52 -3.31
C ARG A 41 -26.29 -4.90 -2.89
N THR A 42 -26.29 -4.20 -1.75
CA THR A 42 -25.06 -3.66 -1.15
C THR A 42 -24.07 -4.79 -0.89
N PRO A 43 -22.83 -4.70 -1.42
CA PRO A 43 -21.85 -5.75 -1.22
C PRO A 43 -21.54 -5.95 0.26
N ARG A 44 -21.58 -7.20 0.72
CA ARG A 44 -21.25 -7.55 2.11
C ARG A 44 -19.75 -7.69 2.27
N ALA A 45 -19.17 -7.23 3.38
CA ALA A 45 -17.74 -7.38 3.67
C ALA A 45 -17.33 -8.84 3.88
N CYS A 46 -18.16 -9.61 4.58
CA CYS A 46 -17.99 -11.04 4.77
C CYS A 46 -19.02 -11.82 3.95
N VAL A 47 -18.52 -12.80 3.20
CA VAL A 47 -19.30 -13.59 2.24
C VAL A 47 -19.22 -15.09 2.48
N THR A 48 -18.31 -15.56 3.34
CA THR A 48 -18.15 -16.98 3.69
C THR A 48 -17.97 -17.15 5.19
N SER A 49 -18.16 -18.39 5.69
CA SER A 49 -17.76 -18.77 7.04
C SER A 49 -16.25 -18.57 7.25
N GLY A 50 -15.85 -18.26 8.49
CA GLY A 50 -14.44 -17.96 8.82
C GLY A 50 -13.94 -16.61 8.31
N CYS A 51 -14.86 -15.70 7.94
CA CYS A 51 -14.54 -14.32 7.63
C CYS A 51 -14.71 -13.42 8.86
N THR A 52 -13.74 -12.54 9.09
CA THR A 52 -13.73 -11.58 10.19
C THR A 52 -13.54 -10.17 9.64
N ILE A 53 -14.29 -9.20 10.16
CA ILE A 53 -14.04 -7.78 9.89
C ILE A 53 -12.84 -7.35 10.74
N VAL A 54 -11.80 -6.82 10.11
CA VAL A 54 -10.51 -6.52 10.77
C VAL A 54 -10.19 -5.02 10.82
N SER A 55 -10.85 -4.20 9.99
CA SER A 55 -10.64 -2.74 10.00
C SER A 55 -11.83 -1.98 9.43
N ARG A 56 -11.94 -0.72 9.88
CA ARG A 56 -12.89 0.31 9.40
C ARG A 56 -12.19 1.58 8.90
N ALA A 57 -10.96 1.46 8.40
CA ALA A 57 -10.21 2.59 7.85
C ALA A 57 -10.80 3.08 6.52
N ASP A 58 -10.57 4.35 6.19
CA ASP A 58 -10.75 4.89 4.84
C ASP A 58 -9.59 4.37 3.97
N VAL A 59 -9.86 3.39 3.11
CA VAL A 59 -8.85 2.68 2.29
C VAL A 59 -8.82 3.27 0.88
N ASP A 60 -9.96 3.67 0.32
CA ASP A 60 -10.03 4.27 -1.01
C ASP A 60 -9.73 5.79 -1.04
N GLY A 61 -9.66 6.44 0.13
CA GLY A 61 -9.28 7.82 0.29
C GLY A 61 -10.40 8.83 0.08
N ASP A 62 -11.66 8.39 0.16
CA ASP A 62 -12.83 9.25 -0.02
C ASP A 62 -13.30 9.96 1.25
N GLY A 63 -12.62 9.73 2.38
CA GLY A 63 -12.92 10.31 3.69
C GLY A 63 -13.97 9.54 4.49
N ARG A 64 -14.47 8.40 3.99
CA ARG A 64 -15.46 7.56 4.69
C ARG A 64 -14.83 6.23 5.09
N ALA A 65 -15.33 5.66 6.18
CA ALA A 65 -14.87 4.37 6.65
C ALA A 65 -15.27 3.25 5.67
N ASP A 66 -14.28 2.51 5.18
CA ASP A 66 -14.48 1.29 4.42
C ASP A 66 -14.57 0.09 5.36
N THR A 67 -14.90 -1.09 4.82
CA THR A 67 -14.89 -2.33 5.61
C THR A 67 -13.87 -3.29 5.05
N THR A 68 -12.84 -3.57 5.85
CA THR A 68 -11.84 -4.59 5.52
C THR A 68 -12.17 -5.87 6.26
N SER A 69 -12.14 -6.99 5.54
CA SER A 69 -12.32 -8.32 6.10
C SER A 69 -11.20 -9.27 5.69
N LEU A 70 -10.98 -10.27 6.52
CA LEU A 70 -10.02 -11.33 6.29
C LEU A 70 -10.75 -12.67 6.33
N THR A 71 -10.50 -13.52 5.33
CA THR A 71 -11.03 -14.88 5.30
C THR A 71 -9.88 -15.87 5.27
N ARG A 72 -9.88 -16.83 6.21
CA ARG A 72 -8.87 -17.89 6.28
C ARG A 72 -9.01 -18.87 5.09
N ARG A 73 -7.89 -19.24 4.47
CA ARG A 73 -7.77 -20.20 3.37
C ARG A 73 -6.69 -21.22 3.68
N ASP A 74 -6.65 -22.33 2.94
CA ASP A 74 -5.57 -23.32 2.94
C ASP A 74 -5.11 -23.77 4.34
N LYS A 75 -6.09 -24.08 5.19
CA LYS A 75 -5.90 -24.47 6.61
C LYS A 75 -5.18 -23.40 7.46
N GLY A 76 -5.19 -22.13 7.04
CA GLY A 76 -4.52 -21.01 7.70
C GLY A 76 -3.17 -20.61 7.11
N ARG A 77 -2.75 -21.23 6.01
CA ARG A 77 -1.49 -20.88 5.31
C ARG A 77 -1.67 -19.78 4.26
N ALA A 78 -2.91 -19.37 4.00
CA ALA A 78 -3.25 -18.25 3.15
C ALA A 78 -4.50 -17.53 3.66
N HIS A 79 -4.64 -16.27 3.26
CA HIS A 79 -5.77 -15.43 3.64
C HIS A 79 -6.22 -14.58 2.45
N THR A 80 -7.54 -14.43 2.32
CA THR A 80 -8.12 -13.43 1.40
C THR A 80 -8.36 -12.14 2.18
N LEU A 81 -7.68 -11.07 1.78
CA LEU A 81 -7.95 -9.70 2.24
C LEU A 81 -8.97 -9.08 1.30
N ARG A 82 -10.06 -8.55 1.84
CA ARG A 82 -11.15 -7.96 1.06
C ARG A 82 -11.54 -6.61 1.62
N VAL A 83 -11.77 -5.65 0.74
CA VAL A 83 -12.24 -4.31 1.07
C VAL A 83 -13.57 -4.07 0.37
N VAL A 84 -14.54 -3.54 1.11
CA VAL A 84 -15.76 -2.94 0.58
C VAL A 84 -15.75 -1.48 0.93
N THR A 85 -15.72 -0.62 -0.08
CA THR A 85 -15.73 0.82 0.12
C THR A 85 -17.09 1.31 0.59
N ALA A 86 -17.16 2.50 1.17
CA ALA A 86 -18.42 3.14 1.54
C ALA A 86 -19.41 3.30 0.36
N LYS A 87 -18.88 3.41 -0.87
CA LYS A 87 -19.67 3.48 -2.13
C LYS A 87 -20.02 2.11 -2.71
N GLY A 88 -19.60 1.02 -2.07
CA GLY A 88 -19.88 -0.35 -2.50
C GLY A 88 -18.91 -0.91 -3.54
N ALA A 89 -17.84 -0.21 -3.91
CA ALA A 89 -16.77 -0.82 -4.69
C ALA A 89 -16.07 -1.92 -3.87
N VAL A 90 -15.67 -3.01 -4.54
CA VAL A 90 -15.08 -4.19 -3.89
C VAL A 90 -13.76 -4.52 -4.54
N ALA A 91 -12.73 -4.77 -3.72
CA ALA A 91 -11.51 -5.41 -4.17
C ALA A 91 -11.07 -6.48 -3.18
N SER A 92 -10.33 -7.47 -3.66
CA SER A 92 -9.71 -8.48 -2.83
C SER A 92 -8.37 -8.93 -3.39
N THR A 93 -7.51 -9.41 -2.49
CA THR A 93 -6.24 -10.05 -2.82
C THR A 93 -6.02 -11.23 -1.87
N THR A 94 -5.08 -12.11 -2.22
CA THR A 94 -4.69 -13.25 -1.39
C THR A 94 -3.21 -13.12 -1.03
N PHE A 95 -2.87 -13.48 0.19
CA PHE A 95 -1.49 -13.56 0.66
C PHE A 95 -1.27 -14.83 1.48
N SER A 96 -0.01 -15.29 1.52
CA SER A 96 0.39 -16.47 2.29
C SER A 96 0.92 -16.08 3.66
N THR A 97 0.71 -16.97 4.63
CA THR A 97 1.17 -16.89 6.01
C THR A 97 1.94 -18.16 6.39
N THR A 98 2.90 -18.57 5.54
CA THR A 98 3.51 -19.91 5.59
C THR A 98 4.17 -20.24 6.94
N TRP A 99 4.72 -19.25 7.65
CA TRP A 99 5.31 -19.41 8.98
C TRP A 99 4.79 -18.38 9.98
N LEU A 100 3.47 -18.26 10.07
CA LEU A 100 2.86 -17.45 11.12
C LEU A 100 2.42 -18.36 12.28
N PRO A 101 2.94 -18.17 13.51
CA PRO A 101 2.48 -18.90 14.69
C PRO A 101 0.96 -18.86 14.85
N SER A 102 0.39 -19.99 15.28
CA SER A 102 -1.03 -20.08 15.60
C SER A 102 -1.41 -19.05 16.67
N GLY A 103 -2.52 -18.35 16.48
CA GLY A 103 -3.03 -17.36 17.45
C GLY A 103 -2.64 -15.92 17.13
N LEU A 104 -1.66 -15.70 16.24
CA LEU A 104 -1.38 -14.37 15.71
C LEU A 104 -2.36 -13.98 14.61
N SER A 105 -2.93 -12.79 14.72
CA SER A 105 -3.75 -12.21 13.67
C SER A 105 -2.87 -11.87 12.46
N PRO A 106 -3.17 -12.36 11.25
CA PRO A 106 -2.46 -11.93 10.05
C PRO A 106 -2.70 -10.46 9.71
N PHE A 107 -3.80 -9.85 10.16
CA PHE A 107 -4.00 -8.42 10.00
C PHE A 107 -3.22 -7.67 11.08
N TYR A 108 -2.30 -6.81 10.64
CA TYR A 108 -1.40 -6.06 11.53
C TYR A 108 -1.92 -4.67 11.83
N GLY A 109 -2.55 -4.01 10.85
CA GLY A 109 -3.18 -2.72 11.03
C GLY A 109 -3.46 -1.99 9.73
N ALA A 110 -3.98 -0.78 9.84
CA ALA A 110 -4.22 0.13 8.73
C ALA A 110 -3.64 1.50 9.03
N THR A 111 -2.98 2.11 8.06
CA THR A 111 -2.31 3.39 8.25
C THR A 111 -2.07 4.10 6.92
N ALA A 112 -2.16 5.43 6.90
CA ALA A 112 -1.82 6.20 5.71
C ALA A 112 -0.28 6.35 5.65
N LEU A 113 0.40 5.40 5.00
CA LEU A 113 1.83 5.37 4.78
C LEU A 113 2.20 6.22 3.57
N ASP A 114 1.62 5.93 2.42
CA ASP A 114 2.19 6.27 1.13
C ASP A 114 1.81 7.67 0.63
N GLY A 115 1.27 8.55 1.47
CA GLY A 115 1.04 9.96 1.13
C GLY A 115 -0.01 10.20 0.04
N ALA A 116 -0.49 9.17 -0.65
CA ALA A 116 -1.75 9.25 -1.37
C ALA A 116 -2.91 9.30 -0.36
N ARG A 117 -4.11 9.54 -0.89
CA ARG A 117 -5.33 9.44 -0.09
C ARG A 117 -5.65 7.97 0.17
N GLY A 118 -6.21 7.70 1.35
CA GLY A 118 -6.52 6.36 1.81
C GLY A 118 -5.46 5.81 2.75
N SER A 119 -5.81 4.70 3.39
CA SER A 119 -4.95 3.95 4.30
C SER A 119 -4.47 2.69 3.61
N GLU A 120 -3.19 2.41 3.76
CA GLU A 120 -2.59 1.12 3.45
C GLU A 120 -2.98 0.08 4.51
N LEU A 121 -3.16 -1.16 4.06
CA LEU A 121 -3.44 -2.32 4.89
C LEU A 121 -2.17 -3.14 5.07
N VAL A 122 -1.73 -3.31 6.30
CA VAL A 122 -0.52 -4.07 6.65
C VAL A 122 -0.93 -5.43 7.17
N VAL A 123 -0.36 -6.49 6.58
CA VAL A 123 -0.59 -7.87 6.98
C VAL A 123 0.72 -8.58 7.25
N LEU A 124 0.74 -9.45 8.25
CA LEU A 124 1.84 -10.37 8.52
C LEU A 124 1.82 -11.51 7.50
N THR A 125 2.96 -11.76 6.87
CA THR A 125 3.18 -12.89 5.96
C THR A 125 4.07 -13.96 6.59
N GLN A 126 4.94 -13.57 7.53
CA GLN A 126 5.82 -14.47 8.26
C GLN A 126 6.24 -13.87 9.61
N ALA A 127 6.52 -14.73 10.59
CA ALA A 127 7.19 -14.34 11.82
C ALA A 127 8.32 -15.31 12.14
N GLY A 128 9.52 -14.77 12.40
CA GLY A 128 10.61 -15.46 13.07
C GLY A 128 10.60 -15.19 14.57
N ALA A 129 11.66 -15.57 15.28
CA ALA A 129 11.77 -15.35 16.73
C ALA A 129 11.72 -13.86 17.12
N HIS A 130 12.23 -12.98 16.25
CA HIS A 130 12.26 -11.53 16.47
C HIS A 130 11.89 -10.72 15.21
N THR A 131 12.00 -11.34 14.04
CA THR A 131 11.72 -10.72 12.74
C THR A 131 10.26 -10.91 12.35
N LEU A 132 9.60 -9.84 11.90
CA LEU A 132 8.28 -9.91 11.28
C LEU A 132 8.38 -9.47 9.82
N TYR A 133 7.72 -10.23 8.95
CA TYR A 133 7.62 -9.95 7.53
C TYR A 133 6.17 -9.57 7.24
N HIS A 134 6.02 -8.48 6.49
CA HIS A 134 4.75 -7.88 6.20
C HIS A 134 4.58 -7.69 4.70
N ALA A 135 3.33 -7.76 4.23
CA ALA A 135 2.92 -7.20 2.97
C ALA A 135 2.07 -5.95 3.24
N VAL A 136 2.26 -4.92 2.41
CA VAL A 136 1.49 -3.68 2.46
C VAL A 136 0.63 -3.60 1.21
N TYR A 137 -0.67 -3.41 1.38
CA TYR A 137 -1.62 -3.29 0.27
C TYR A 137 -2.27 -1.91 0.27
N THR A 138 -2.24 -1.25 -0.89
CA THR A 138 -2.86 0.06 -1.09
C THR A 138 -3.98 -0.03 -2.14
N TRP A 139 -4.98 0.85 -2.08
CA TRP A 139 -6.08 0.89 -3.03
C TRP A 139 -5.75 1.76 -4.24
N ARG A 140 -5.66 1.18 -5.43
CA ARG A 140 -5.36 1.90 -6.68
C ARG A 140 -6.23 1.41 -7.82
N GLY A 141 -6.91 2.34 -8.49
CA GLY A 141 -7.74 2.03 -9.66
C GLY A 141 -8.79 0.94 -9.38
N GLY A 142 -9.40 0.95 -8.19
CA GLY A 142 -10.41 -0.04 -7.80
C GLY A 142 -9.85 -1.41 -7.38
N ARG A 143 -8.54 -1.52 -7.11
CA ARG A 143 -7.87 -2.78 -6.77
C ARG A 143 -6.96 -2.61 -5.56
N LEU A 144 -6.74 -3.71 -4.83
CA LEU A 144 -5.65 -3.79 -3.85
C LEU A 144 -4.35 -4.13 -4.58
N VAL A 145 -3.35 -3.27 -4.44
CA VAL A 145 -2.03 -3.41 -5.07
C VAL A 145 -0.98 -3.54 -3.97
N ALA A 146 -0.09 -4.52 -4.11
CA ALA A 146 1.03 -4.69 -3.19
C ALA A 146 2.05 -3.55 -3.37
N GLU A 147 2.40 -2.91 -2.26
CA GLU A 147 3.34 -1.80 -2.23
C GLU A 147 4.74 -2.31 -1.87
N LYS A 148 5.74 -1.74 -2.55
CA LYS A 148 7.15 -1.99 -2.23
C LYS A 148 7.62 -1.04 -1.13
N ASP A 149 8.56 -1.47 -0.32
CA ASP A 149 9.20 -0.62 0.69
C ASP A 149 10.11 0.45 0.04
N PRO A 150 10.70 1.37 0.83
CA PRO A 150 11.66 2.37 0.33
C PRO A 150 12.90 1.81 -0.36
N SER A 151 13.28 0.55 -0.09
CA SER A 151 14.40 -0.12 -0.77
C SER A 151 13.98 -0.76 -2.11
N GLY A 152 12.68 -0.84 -2.39
CA GLY A 152 12.10 -1.49 -3.56
C GLY A 152 11.78 -2.97 -3.36
N ALA A 153 11.95 -3.50 -2.15
CA ALA A 153 11.58 -4.85 -1.76
C ALA A 153 10.05 -4.97 -1.63
N ARG A 154 9.52 -6.17 -1.88
CA ARG A 154 8.07 -6.44 -1.70
C ARG A 154 7.73 -6.77 -0.25
N ASP A 155 8.66 -7.40 0.46
CA ASP A 155 8.49 -7.72 1.86
C ASP A 155 8.95 -6.53 2.70
N TRP A 156 8.06 -6.08 3.56
CA TRP A 156 8.35 -5.08 4.56
C TRP A 156 8.80 -5.83 5.80
N VAL A 157 10.05 -5.66 6.20
CA VAL A 157 10.61 -6.39 7.34
C VAL A 157 10.83 -5.47 8.53
N THR A 158 10.47 -5.94 9.72
CA THR A 158 10.75 -5.28 11.00
C THR A 158 11.43 -6.25 11.95
N ASP A 159 12.44 -5.79 12.69
CA ASP A 159 13.21 -6.63 13.62
C ASP A 159 13.73 -5.77 14.78
N GLY A 160 13.77 -6.34 15.97
CA GLY A 160 14.32 -5.73 17.19
C GLY A 160 15.17 -6.69 18.03
N ALA A 161 15.84 -7.66 17.40
CA ALA A 161 16.74 -8.60 18.05
C ALA A 161 18.06 -7.93 18.47
N VAL A 162 18.77 -8.51 19.43
CA VAL A 162 20.10 -8.00 19.85
C VAL A 162 21.10 -7.81 18.69
N SER A 163 20.96 -8.59 17.62
CA SER A 163 21.86 -8.56 16.45
C SER A 163 21.31 -7.82 15.23
N PHE A 164 20.03 -7.43 15.21
CA PHE A 164 19.38 -6.82 14.05
C PHE A 164 18.39 -5.74 14.47
N ALA A 165 18.47 -4.58 13.84
CA ALA A 165 17.52 -3.49 14.02
C ALA A 165 16.94 -3.10 12.67
N GLN A 166 15.68 -3.45 12.43
CA GLN A 166 14.99 -3.12 11.19
C GLN A 166 13.62 -2.52 11.46
N GLY A 167 13.28 -1.45 10.74
CA GLY A 167 11.99 -0.81 10.93
C GLY A 167 11.73 0.39 10.05
N TYR A 168 10.56 0.96 10.26
CA TYR A 168 10.03 2.07 9.48
C TYR A 168 9.50 3.15 10.42
N THR A 169 9.89 4.40 10.16
CA THR A 169 9.39 5.57 10.88
C THR A 169 8.70 6.51 9.92
N LEU A 170 7.40 6.70 10.11
CA LEU A 170 6.60 7.65 9.35
C LEU A 170 6.61 9.01 10.05
N ARG A 171 6.93 10.07 9.30
CA ARG A 171 6.86 11.46 9.77
C ARG A 171 6.23 12.35 8.71
N THR A 172 5.54 13.40 9.16
CA THR A 172 5.12 14.48 8.27
C THR A 172 6.11 15.63 8.40
N VAL A 173 6.79 15.97 7.30
CA VAL A 173 7.76 17.05 7.22
C VAL A 173 7.22 18.10 6.26
N LYS A 174 6.89 19.30 6.77
CA LYS A 174 6.31 20.39 5.96
C LYS A 174 5.12 19.93 5.11
N GLY A 175 4.20 19.19 5.72
CA GLY A 175 3.00 18.65 5.05
C GLY A 175 3.24 17.43 4.15
N THR A 176 4.48 16.99 3.96
CA THR A 176 4.80 15.80 3.13
C THR A 176 5.12 14.61 4.02
N LYS A 177 4.50 13.45 3.75
CA LYS A 177 4.86 12.20 4.42
C LYS A 177 6.25 11.75 3.96
N GLN A 178 7.10 11.43 4.93
CA GLN A 178 8.40 10.83 4.73
C GLN A 178 8.48 9.55 5.55
N LEU A 179 9.02 8.52 4.92
CA LEU A 179 9.26 7.24 5.55
C LEU A 179 10.76 7.03 5.67
N THR A 180 11.23 6.86 6.90
CA THR A 180 12.61 6.42 7.16
C THR A 180 12.61 4.92 7.35
N SER A 181 13.31 4.18 6.50
CA SER A 181 13.65 2.77 6.70
C SER A 181 15.06 2.66 7.27
N VAL A 182 15.23 1.82 8.28
CA VAL A 182 16.54 1.41 8.79
C VAL A 182 16.64 -0.10 8.71
N ALA A 183 17.81 -0.61 8.37
CA ALA A 183 18.15 -2.02 8.42
C ALA A 183 19.62 -2.14 8.82
N TYR A 184 19.86 -2.50 10.07
CA TYR A 184 21.19 -2.61 10.66
C TYR A 184 21.45 -4.00 11.21
N SER A 185 22.69 -4.46 11.08
CA SER A 185 23.22 -5.70 11.65
C SER A 185 24.35 -5.36 12.61
N ARG A 186 24.42 -6.06 13.74
CA ARG A 186 25.49 -5.90 14.72
C ARG A 186 26.80 -6.46 14.14
N ASP A 187 27.86 -5.67 14.17
CA ASP A 187 29.19 -6.08 13.70
C ASP A 187 30.03 -6.71 14.81
N SER A 188 29.81 -6.28 16.06
CA SER A 188 30.64 -6.65 17.21
C SER A 188 29.86 -6.65 18.53
N PHE A 189 30.39 -7.36 19.53
CA PHE A 189 29.84 -7.44 20.87
C PHE A 189 30.72 -6.70 21.90
N GLY A 190 30.13 -6.36 23.05
CA GLY A 190 30.83 -5.72 24.15
C GLY A 190 30.70 -4.19 24.17
N ARG A 191 31.52 -3.53 24.98
CA ARG A 191 31.38 -2.09 25.31
C ARG A 191 31.47 -1.12 24.12
N ASN A 192 32.04 -1.57 23.00
CA ASN A 192 32.21 -0.78 21.79
C ASN A 192 31.46 -1.37 20.59
N ALA A 193 30.40 -2.15 20.86
CA ALA A 193 29.60 -2.76 19.81
C ALA A 193 29.13 -1.72 18.78
N THR A 194 29.21 -2.09 17.51
CA THR A 194 28.72 -1.29 16.39
C THR A 194 27.67 -2.06 15.61
N PHE A 195 26.88 -1.29 14.87
CA PHE A 195 25.96 -1.79 13.88
C PHE A 195 26.28 -1.14 12.55
N SER A 196 26.31 -1.95 11.49
CA SER A 196 26.40 -1.48 10.12
C SER A 196 25.11 -1.78 9.36
N GLY A 197 24.83 -1.00 8.31
CA GLY A 197 23.71 -1.27 7.44
C GLY A 197 23.26 -0.04 6.67
N ARG A 198 21.96 0.08 6.43
CA ARG A 198 21.41 1.09 5.51
C ARG A 198 20.32 1.92 6.17
N ARG A 199 20.31 3.21 5.84
CA ARG A 199 19.23 4.14 6.19
C ARG A 199 18.72 4.83 4.94
N ILE A 200 17.44 4.62 4.65
CA ILE A 200 16.75 5.24 3.51
C ILE A 200 15.71 6.20 4.07
N VAL A 201 15.75 7.46 3.63
CA VAL A 201 14.63 8.41 3.84
C VAL A 201 13.99 8.59 2.49
N ALA A 202 12.72 8.22 2.37
CA ALA A 202 11.98 8.33 1.13
C ALA A 202 10.72 9.17 1.32
N ARG A 203 10.25 9.73 0.21
CA ARG A 203 8.91 10.34 0.09
C ARG A 203 8.15 9.63 -1.01
N TRP A 204 6.84 9.56 -0.89
CA TRP A 204 6.04 9.02 -1.96
C TRP A 204 5.86 10.03 -3.08
N GLN A 205 6.25 9.64 -4.29
CA GLN A 205 6.13 10.47 -5.50
C GLN A 205 5.91 9.59 -6.72
N HIS A 206 5.02 10.04 -7.60
CA HIS A 206 4.72 9.34 -8.86
C HIS A 206 4.37 7.86 -8.66
N GLY A 207 3.60 7.54 -7.60
CA GLY A 207 3.13 6.18 -7.33
C GLY A 207 4.19 5.23 -6.77
N ARG A 208 5.28 5.74 -6.20
CA ARG A 208 6.31 4.93 -5.52
C ARG A 208 7.06 5.70 -4.45
N TRP A 209 7.68 4.98 -3.52
CA TRP A 209 8.70 5.56 -2.65
C TRP A 209 9.90 5.98 -3.50
N THR A 210 10.24 7.26 -3.41
CA THR A 210 11.40 7.85 -4.04
C THR A 210 12.38 8.27 -2.94
N PRO A 211 13.58 7.66 -2.88
CA PRO A 211 14.60 8.03 -1.90
C PRO A 211 14.96 9.51 -2.02
N ILE A 212 14.91 10.22 -0.90
CA ILE A 212 15.51 11.54 -0.70
C ILE A 212 16.98 11.36 -0.34
N THR A 213 17.26 10.43 0.58
CA THR A 213 18.61 10.03 0.96
C THR A 213 18.67 8.52 1.09
N ASP A 214 19.82 7.97 0.76
CA ASP A 214 20.12 6.56 0.90
C ASP A 214 21.59 6.43 1.27
N ARG A 215 21.86 5.91 2.47
CA ARG A 215 23.22 5.89 3.02
C ARG A 215 23.52 4.55 3.69
N ALA A 216 24.73 4.07 3.43
CA ALA A 216 25.37 3.13 4.33
C ALA A 216 25.71 3.85 5.65
N MET A 217 25.48 3.17 6.76
CA MET A 217 25.67 3.70 8.11
C MET A 217 26.52 2.72 8.91
N ILE A 218 27.41 3.25 9.74
CA ILE A 218 28.00 2.55 10.87
C ILE A 218 27.65 3.39 12.10
N VAL A 219 26.99 2.78 13.07
CA VAL A 219 26.53 3.46 14.29
C VAL A 219 26.99 2.69 15.51
N LYS A 220 27.43 3.41 16.55
CA LYS A 220 27.70 2.79 17.85
C LYS A 220 26.39 2.30 18.45
N GLU A 221 26.44 1.14 19.10
CA GLU A 221 25.31 0.65 19.87
C GLU A 221 24.89 1.72 20.88
N SER A 222 23.61 2.07 20.80
CA SER A 222 22.97 3.07 21.63
C SER A 222 21.45 2.92 21.49
N PRO A 223 20.64 3.51 22.38
CA PRO A 223 19.18 3.45 22.27
C PRO A 223 18.65 3.91 20.89
N SER A 224 19.36 4.80 20.19
CA SER A 224 18.93 5.29 18.87
C SER A 224 18.97 4.25 17.75
N VAL A 225 19.73 3.16 17.90
CA VAL A 225 19.67 2.01 16.98
C VAL A 225 18.28 1.39 17.02
N TRP A 226 17.75 1.24 18.24
CA TRP A 226 16.49 0.55 18.51
C TRP A 226 15.28 1.44 18.30
N THR A 227 15.39 2.77 18.43
CA THR A 227 14.25 3.68 18.19
C THR A 227 13.71 3.61 16.77
N GLY A 228 14.55 3.29 15.78
CA GLY A 228 14.13 3.09 14.39
C GLY A 228 13.60 1.68 14.10
N ALA A 229 13.82 0.72 15.00
CA ALA A 229 13.35 -0.65 14.85
C ALA A 229 11.84 -0.77 15.08
N GLY A 230 11.22 -1.73 14.38
CA GLY A 230 9.78 -1.94 14.40
C GLY A 230 9.00 -0.92 13.56
N TRP A 231 7.68 -0.95 13.68
CA TRP A 231 6.83 0.09 13.09
C TRP A 231 6.74 1.30 14.01
N ASN A 232 7.03 2.47 13.47
CA ASN A 232 6.82 3.76 14.13
C ASN A 232 5.89 4.60 13.24
N ALA A 233 4.65 4.14 13.12
CA ALA A 233 3.59 4.75 12.32
C ALA A 233 2.24 4.64 13.07
N PRO A 234 1.39 5.67 13.04
CA PRO A 234 0.06 5.61 13.66
C PRO A 234 -0.76 4.44 13.13
N GLY A 235 -1.50 3.75 14.00
CA GLY A 235 -2.37 2.63 13.61
C GLY A 235 -1.67 1.28 13.48
N LEU A 236 -0.35 1.22 13.70
CA LEU A 236 0.43 -0.02 13.74
C LEU A 236 1.06 -0.22 15.12
N THR A 237 1.03 -1.44 15.63
CA THR A 237 1.83 -1.81 16.80
C THR A 237 3.31 -1.79 16.41
N ARG A 238 4.20 -1.41 17.33
CA ARG A 238 5.64 -1.33 17.02
C ARG A 238 6.28 -2.70 16.80
N PHE A 239 5.94 -3.64 17.66
CA PHE A 239 6.30 -5.07 17.61
C PHE A 239 5.06 -5.89 18.01
N LEU A 240 5.07 -7.20 17.79
CA LEU A 240 4.05 -8.10 18.37
C LEU A 240 4.33 -8.40 19.84
#